data_AF-I6P303-F1
#
_entry.id   AF-I6P303-F1
#
_cell.length_a   1.000
_cell.length_b   1.000
_cell.length_c   1.000
_cell.angle_alpha   90.00
_cell.angle_beta   90.00
_cell.angle_gamma   90.00
#
_symmetry.space_group_name_H-M   'P 1'
#
loop_
_entity.id
_entity.type
_entity.pdbx_description
1 polymer ?
#
loop_
_entity_poly.entity_id
_entity_poly.type
_entity_poly.pdbx_seq_one_letter_code
_entity_poly.pdbx_strand_id
1 'polypeptide(L)'
;VEMWLPPRIVQALHGHDIRTLADLTVRIPRRRRWWSAIDGLGVAGARHVEAFFAAHPVLTDRARALITATPSGVIVPWEQIRVPHEVDGSRGQFRAPQVACLLSASNDYEAIQSWLSLHESAATQRAYRKEAERLILWAIV
;
A
#
# COMPACT_ATOMS: atom_id res chain seq x y z
N VAL A 1 -3.31 20.75 -4.69
CA VAL A 1 -2.57 21.80 -3.94
C VAL A 1 -2.45 23.12 -4.71
N GLU A 2 -2.52 23.08 -6.05
CA GLU A 2 -2.40 24.21 -6.98
C GLU A 2 -3.26 25.43 -6.66
N MET A 3 -4.52 25.24 -6.24
CA MET A 3 -5.41 26.36 -5.97
C MET A 3 -5.06 27.14 -4.70
N TRP A 4 -4.31 26.53 -3.76
CA TRP A 4 -4.21 27.02 -2.39
C TRP A 4 -2.79 27.36 -1.95
N LEU A 5 -1.77 26.93 -2.71
CA LEU A 5 -0.37 27.19 -2.42
C LEU A 5 0.30 27.95 -3.57
N PRO A 6 1.30 28.80 -3.29
CA PRO A 6 2.08 29.50 -4.31
C PRO A 6 2.68 28.56 -5.37
N PRO A 7 2.75 28.96 -6.66
CA PRO A 7 3.22 28.10 -7.75
C PRO A 7 4.59 27.46 -7.52
N ARG A 8 5.54 28.20 -6.92
CA ARG A 8 6.87 27.68 -6.57
C ARG A 8 6.81 26.51 -5.59
N ILE A 9 5.95 26.61 -4.58
CA ILE A 9 5.74 25.55 -3.59
C ILE A 9 5.10 24.35 -4.28
N VAL A 10 4.09 24.58 -5.10
CA VAL A 10 3.39 23.52 -5.84
C VAL A 10 4.33 22.75 -6.76
N GLN A 11 5.21 23.43 -7.49
CA GLN A 11 6.21 22.79 -8.35
C GLN A 11 7.17 21.88 -7.56
N ALA A 12 7.67 22.37 -6.41
CA ALA A 12 8.52 21.56 -5.53
C ALA A 12 7.77 20.32 -4.98
N LEU A 13 6.50 20.48 -4.63
CA LEU A 13 5.66 19.37 -4.14
C LEU A 13 5.39 18.33 -5.24
N HIS A 14 5.07 18.76 -6.45
CA HIS A 14 4.81 17.88 -7.59
C HIS A 14 6.05 17.09 -8.00
N GLY A 15 7.26 17.66 -7.89
CA GLY A 15 8.52 16.97 -8.12
C GLY A 15 8.74 15.76 -7.19
N HIS A 16 8.04 15.70 -6.06
CA HIS A 16 8.10 14.61 -5.08
C HIS A 16 6.79 13.81 -4.97
N ASP A 17 5.96 13.87 -6.03
CA ASP A 17 4.67 13.17 -6.18
C ASP A 17 3.60 13.58 -5.14
N ILE A 18 3.72 14.78 -4.57
CA ILE A 18 2.76 15.33 -3.61
C ILE A 18 1.76 16.20 -4.37
N ARG A 19 0.63 15.63 -4.79
CA ARG A 19 -0.38 16.34 -5.61
C ARG A 19 -1.57 16.84 -4.79
N THR A 20 -1.84 16.22 -3.66
CA THR A 20 -3.00 16.51 -2.82
C THR A 20 -2.61 17.02 -1.44
N LEU A 21 -3.58 17.60 -0.73
CA LEU A 21 -3.35 18.00 0.67
C LEU A 21 -3.35 16.80 1.60
N ALA A 22 -4.01 15.71 1.23
CA ALA A 22 -3.90 14.45 1.94
C ALA A 22 -2.44 13.98 1.93
N ASP A 23 -1.77 13.98 0.76
CA ASP A 23 -0.34 13.63 0.61
C ASP A 23 0.55 14.50 1.51
N LEU A 24 0.29 15.81 1.57
CA LEU A 24 0.99 16.74 2.47
C LEU A 24 0.79 16.40 3.94
N THR A 25 -0.45 16.13 4.35
CA THR A 25 -0.76 15.80 5.76
C THR A 25 -0.15 14.49 6.23
N VAL A 26 0.24 13.57 5.33
CA VAL A 26 1.02 12.36 5.70
C VAL A 26 2.46 12.71 6.11
N ARG A 27 3.07 13.71 5.44
CA ARG A 27 4.51 14.03 5.57
C ARG A 27 4.82 15.10 6.63
N ILE A 28 3.94 16.10 6.81
CA ILE A 28 4.13 17.23 7.73
C ILE A 28 4.27 16.81 9.22
N PRO A 29 3.48 15.86 9.76
CA PRO A 29 3.48 15.60 11.21
C PRO A 29 4.66 14.77 11.73
N ARG A 30 5.39 14.06 10.84
CA ARG A 30 6.29 12.98 11.29
C ARG A 30 7.75 13.39 11.44
N ARG A 31 8.16 14.59 11.01
CA ARG A 31 9.56 15.04 11.08
C ARG A 31 9.67 16.54 11.35
N ARG A 32 10.53 16.92 12.32
CA ARG A 32 10.85 18.34 12.67
C ARG A 32 11.40 19.18 11.49
N ARG A 33 11.76 18.54 10.38
CA ARG A 33 12.21 19.15 9.12
C ARG A 33 11.69 18.36 7.91
N TRP A 34 10.39 18.16 7.84
CA TRP A 34 9.75 17.36 6.77
C TRP A 34 10.09 17.90 5.36
N TRP A 35 10.33 19.20 5.22
CA TRP A 35 10.72 19.86 3.97
C TRP A 35 12.15 19.56 3.51
N SER A 36 13.02 19.01 4.37
CA SER A 36 14.42 18.72 4.00
C SER A 36 14.55 17.63 2.94
N ALA A 37 13.51 16.83 2.72
CA ALA A 37 13.47 15.80 1.68
C ALA A 37 12.72 16.27 0.41
N ILE A 38 12.36 17.54 0.32
CA ILE A 38 11.63 18.14 -0.81
C ILE A 38 12.51 19.24 -1.40
N ASP A 39 13.20 18.90 -2.49
CA ASP A 39 14.07 19.83 -3.18
C ASP A 39 13.26 21.02 -3.72
N GLY A 40 13.74 22.23 -3.44
CA GLY A 40 13.08 23.47 -3.87
C GLY A 40 11.98 24.03 -2.94
N LEU A 41 11.60 23.34 -1.86
CA LEU A 41 10.60 23.87 -0.90
C LEU A 41 11.20 24.85 0.13
N GLY A 42 12.32 24.46 0.74
CA GLY A 42 13.02 25.25 1.75
C GLY A 42 12.22 25.55 3.03
N VAL A 43 12.87 26.19 4.01
CA VAL A 43 12.23 26.53 5.31
C VAL A 43 11.08 27.52 5.15
N ALA A 44 11.23 28.50 4.26
CA ALA A 44 10.19 29.51 4.02
C ALA A 44 8.93 28.90 3.39
N GLY A 45 9.08 28.00 2.41
CA GLY A 45 7.95 27.29 1.82
C GLY A 45 7.27 26.34 2.81
N ALA A 46 8.06 25.68 3.66
CA ALA A 46 7.53 24.83 4.72
C ALA A 46 6.67 25.61 5.73
N ARG A 47 7.17 26.76 6.21
CA ARG A 47 6.42 27.64 7.11
C ARG A 47 5.15 28.17 6.46
N HIS A 48 5.16 28.46 5.15
CA HIS A 48 3.97 28.88 4.44
C HIS A 48 2.91 27.77 4.40
N VAL A 49 3.31 26.53 4.14
CA VAL A 49 2.41 25.36 4.16
C VAL A 49 1.86 25.12 5.58
N GLU A 50 2.70 25.23 6.61
CA GLU A 50 2.29 25.10 8.00
C GLU A 50 1.30 26.19 8.42
N ALA A 51 1.56 27.45 8.06
CA ALA A 51 0.66 28.57 8.30
C ALA A 51 -0.68 28.39 7.57
N PHE A 52 -0.65 27.88 6.33
CA PHE A 52 -1.86 27.57 5.58
C PHE A 52 -2.73 26.53 6.30
N PHE A 53 -2.16 25.43 6.78
CA PHE A 53 -2.92 24.42 7.52
C PHE A 53 -3.42 24.95 8.87
N ALA A 54 -2.62 25.75 9.58
CA ALA A 54 -3.04 26.40 10.82
C ALA A 54 -4.23 27.36 10.61
N ALA A 55 -4.27 28.07 9.48
CA ALA A 55 -5.37 28.95 9.11
C ALA A 55 -6.65 28.20 8.68
N HIS A 56 -6.53 26.93 8.26
CA HIS A 56 -7.64 26.13 7.73
C HIS A 56 -7.77 24.78 8.46
N PRO A 57 -8.16 24.77 9.75
CA PRO A 57 -8.24 23.54 10.55
C PRO A 57 -9.24 22.52 9.99
N VAL A 58 -10.45 22.95 9.61
CA VAL A 58 -11.50 22.08 9.03
C VAL A 58 -11.01 21.36 7.77
N LEU A 59 -10.22 22.07 6.96
CA LEU A 59 -9.67 21.52 5.74
C LEU A 59 -8.57 20.50 6.02
N THR A 60 -7.73 20.79 7.02
CA THR A 60 -6.71 19.86 7.52
C THR A 60 -7.35 18.55 7.98
N ASP A 61 -8.45 18.63 8.73
CA ASP A 61 -9.17 17.46 9.23
C ASP A 61 -9.77 16.63 8.09
N ARG A 62 -10.37 17.28 7.08
CA ARG A 62 -10.86 16.60 5.88
C ARG A 62 -9.74 15.93 5.08
N ALA A 63 -8.61 16.62 4.89
CA ALA A 63 -7.44 16.04 4.22
C ALA A 63 -6.90 14.81 4.97
N ARG A 64 -6.90 14.84 6.31
CA ARG A 64 -6.53 13.68 7.14
C ARG A 64 -7.52 12.53 7.03
N ALA A 65 -8.82 12.83 7.01
CA ALA A 65 -9.85 11.79 6.86
C ALA A 65 -9.73 11.03 5.53
N LEU A 66 -9.28 11.70 4.46
CA LEU A 66 -9.01 11.06 3.17
C LEU A 66 -7.87 10.04 3.23
N ILE A 67 -6.86 10.25 4.08
CA ILE A 67 -5.79 9.25 4.28
C ILE A 67 -6.38 7.94 4.82
N THR A 68 -7.28 8.03 5.79
CA THR A 68 -7.94 6.86 6.38
C THR A 68 -8.87 6.16 5.39
N ALA A 69 -9.48 6.92 4.47
CA ALA A 69 -10.43 6.42 3.48
C ALA A 69 -9.79 5.90 2.19
N THR A 70 -8.48 6.12 1.96
CA THR A 70 -7.79 5.66 0.75
C THR A 70 -7.01 4.39 1.09
N PRO A 71 -7.50 3.19 0.73
CA PRO A 71 -6.69 1.99 0.86
C PRO A 71 -5.54 2.13 -0.15
N SER A 72 -4.31 2.20 0.33
CA SER A 72 -3.13 2.05 -0.51
C SER A 72 -3.12 0.62 -1.03
N GLY A 73 -3.72 0.38 -2.20
CA GLY A 73 -3.94 -0.93 -2.82
C GLY A 73 -2.68 -1.71 -3.23
N VAL A 74 -1.53 -1.39 -2.67
CA VAL A 74 -0.25 -2.10 -2.89
C VAL A 74 -0.10 -3.25 -1.91
N ILE A 75 -0.64 -3.12 -0.70
CA ILE A 75 -0.57 -4.17 0.34
C ILE A 75 -2.00 -4.45 0.78
N VAL A 76 -2.50 -5.61 0.42
CA VAL A 76 -3.82 -6.10 0.81
C VAL A 76 -3.66 -7.34 1.70
N PRO A 77 -4.59 -7.61 2.62
CA PRO A 77 -4.60 -8.86 3.36
C PRO A 77 -4.56 -10.06 2.41
N TRP A 78 -3.97 -11.17 2.85
CA TRP A 78 -3.89 -12.43 2.10
C TRP A 78 -5.21 -12.82 1.42
N GLU A 79 -6.34 -12.66 2.11
CA GLU A 79 -7.68 -13.00 1.62
C GLU A 79 -8.14 -12.13 0.43
N GLN A 80 -7.49 -10.99 0.22
CA GLN A 80 -7.79 -10.01 -0.83
C GLN A 80 -6.73 -9.97 -1.93
N ILE A 81 -5.66 -10.78 -1.82
CA ILE A 81 -4.64 -10.88 -2.86
C ILE A 81 -5.29 -11.34 -4.18
N ARG A 82 -4.84 -10.71 -5.28
CA ARG A 82 -5.19 -11.07 -6.65
C ARG A 82 -3.90 -11.27 -7.42
N VAL A 83 -3.55 -12.53 -7.68
CA VAL A 83 -2.37 -12.89 -8.45
C VAL A 83 -2.69 -12.72 -9.94
N PRO A 84 -1.83 -12.07 -10.75
CA PRO A 84 -2.02 -11.99 -12.19
C PRO A 84 -2.06 -13.38 -12.83
N HIS A 85 -2.94 -13.58 -13.81
CA HIS A 85 -3.20 -14.89 -14.40
C HIS A 85 -1.95 -15.49 -15.08
N GLU A 86 -1.03 -14.65 -15.54
CA GLU A 86 0.22 -15.08 -16.18
C GLU A 86 1.14 -15.85 -15.23
N VAL A 87 0.99 -15.61 -13.92
CA VAL A 87 1.86 -16.14 -12.85
C VAL A 87 1.07 -16.78 -11.70
N ASP A 88 -0.24 -17.07 -11.89
CA ASP A 88 -1.10 -17.66 -10.86
C ASP A 88 -0.91 -19.18 -10.65
N GLY A 89 -0.08 -19.82 -11.50
CA GLY A 89 0.16 -21.26 -11.46
C GLY A 89 -0.94 -22.11 -12.10
N SER A 90 -1.96 -21.51 -12.71
CA SER A 90 -3.07 -22.21 -13.41
C SER A 90 -2.60 -23.09 -14.57
N ARG A 91 -1.44 -22.76 -15.15
CA ARG A 91 -0.81 -23.57 -16.21
C ARG A 91 -0.26 -24.91 -15.71
N GLY A 92 -0.11 -25.09 -14.39
CA GLY A 92 0.26 -26.37 -13.79
C GLY A 92 1.59 -26.97 -14.24
N GLN A 93 2.53 -26.18 -14.79
CA GLN A 93 3.79 -26.69 -15.38
C GLN A 93 4.62 -27.58 -14.43
N PHE A 94 4.54 -27.31 -13.12
CA PHE A 94 5.23 -28.06 -12.07
C PHE A 94 4.28 -28.86 -11.16
N ARG A 95 3.02 -29.06 -11.59
CA ARG A 95 2.02 -29.85 -10.86
C ARG A 95 1.88 -31.22 -11.50
N ALA A 96 1.67 -32.24 -10.68
CA ALA A 96 1.23 -33.53 -11.18
C ALA A 96 -0.15 -33.40 -11.88
N PRO A 97 -0.54 -34.36 -12.74
CA PRO A 97 -1.89 -34.40 -13.30
C PRO A 97 -2.95 -34.32 -12.19
N GLN A 98 -4.05 -33.59 -12.42
CA GLN A 98 -5.08 -33.30 -11.40
C GLN A 98 -5.62 -34.55 -10.70
N VAL A 99 -5.73 -35.67 -11.43
CA VAL A 99 -6.18 -36.97 -10.89
C VAL A 99 -5.26 -37.55 -9.82
N ALA A 100 -3.99 -37.13 -9.77
CA ALA A 100 -3.02 -37.52 -8.77
C ALA A 100 -2.87 -36.48 -7.65
N CYS A 101 -3.52 -35.32 -7.76
CA CYS A 101 -3.47 -34.27 -6.75
C CYS A 101 -4.48 -34.53 -5.63
N LEU A 102 -4.01 -34.53 -4.38
CA LEU A 102 -4.87 -34.61 -3.20
C LEU A 102 -5.73 -33.36 -3.01
N LEU A 103 -5.21 -32.20 -3.41
CA LEU A 103 -5.93 -30.92 -3.32
C LEU A 103 -6.64 -30.64 -4.65
N SER A 104 -7.95 -30.38 -4.57
CA SER A 104 -8.75 -29.92 -5.70
C SER A 104 -8.57 -28.41 -5.91
N ALA A 105 -7.36 -28.01 -6.33
CA ALA A 105 -7.00 -26.62 -6.58
C ALA A 105 -6.57 -26.42 -8.04
N SER A 106 -7.04 -25.34 -8.65
CA SER A 106 -6.75 -25.02 -10.05
C SER A 106 -5.56 -24.08 -10.21
N ASN A 107 -5.22 -23.29 -9.19
CA ASN A 107 -4.09 -22.36 -9.16
C ASN A 107 -3.34 -22.43 -7.82
N ASP A 108 -2.20 -21.75 -7.71
CA ASP A 108 -1.32 -21.86 -6.53
C ASP A 108 -1.93 -21.21 -5.28
N TYR A 109 -2.71 -20.14 -5.48
CA TYR A 109 -3.44 -19.49 -4.39
C TYR A 109 -4.50 -20.41 -3.77
N GLU A 110 -5.30 -21.09 -4.59
CA GLU A 110 -6.27 -22.10 -4.14
C GLU A 110 -5.60 -23.28 -3.45
N ALA A 111 -4.43 -23.71 -3.94
CA ALA A 111 -3.70 -24.82 -3.34
C ALA A 111 -3.23 -24.47 -1.93
N ILE A 112 -2.66 -23.28 -1.74
CA ILE A 112 -2.24 -22.79 -0.42
C ILE A 112 -3.44 -22.59 0.50
N GLN A 113 -4.54 -21.99 0.02
CA GLN A 113 -5.77 -21.84 0.81
C GLN A 113 -6.31 -23.19 1.28
N SER A 114 -6.39 -24.16 0.36
CA SER A 114 -6.85 -25.51 0.68
C SER A 114 -5.93 -26.17 1.72
N TRP A 115 -4.61 -26.05 1.55
CA TRP A 115 -3.63 -26.58 2.51
C TRP A 115 -3.68 -25.90 3.88
N LEU A 116 -3.87 -24.58 3.93
CA LEU A 116 -4.04 -23.83 5.18
C LEU A 116 -5.33 -24.21 5.92
N SER A 117 -6.38 -24.62 5.21
CA SER A 117 -7.65 -25.06 5.80
C SER A 117 -7.56 -26.40 6.53
N LEU A 118 -6.54 -27.22 6.22
CA LEU A 118 -6.29 -28.52 6.86
C LEU A 118 -5.74 -28.39 8.30
N HIS A 119 -5.33 -27.20 8.73
CA HIS A 119 -4.68 -26.99 10.02
C HIS A 119 -5.67 -26.45 11.06
N GLU A 120 -5.90 -27.20 12.14
CA GLU A 120 -6.88 -26.86 13.18
C GLU A 120 -6.43 -25.72 14.10
N SER A 121 -5.12 -25.61 14.37
CA SER A 121 -4.59 -24.58 15.26
C SER A 121 -4.53 -23.23 14.56
N ALA A 122 -5.26 -22.25 15.12
CA ALA A 122 -5.21 -20.87 14.65
C ALA A 122 -3.79 -20.25 14.72
N ALA A 123 -2.96 -20.68 15.67
CA ALA A 123 -1.58 -20.21 15.77
C ALA A 123 -0.72 -20.74 14.62
N THR A 124 -0.85 -22.04 14.31
CA THR A 124 -0.15 -22.69 13.19
C THR A 124 -0.61 -22.12 11.86
N GLN A 125 -1.92 -21.94 11.68
CA GLN A 125 -2.48 -21.38 10.47
C GLN A 125 -1.98 -19.94 10.23
N ARG A 126 -1.87 -19.11 11.26
CA ARG A 126 -1.29 -17.76 11.14
C ARG A 126 0.18 -17.78 10.75
N ALA A 127 0.99 -18.65 11.37
CA ALA A 127 2.40 -18.78 11.06
C ALA A 127 2.61 -19.23 9.60
N TYR A 128 1.86 -20.24 9.16
CA TYR A 128 1.94 -20.74 7.79
C TYR A 128 1.38 -19.77 6.76
N ARG A 129 0.29 -19.05 7.08
CA ARG A 129 -0.24 -18.00 6.21
C ARG A 129 0.80 -16.92 5.95
N LYS A 130 1.51 -16.48 6.99
CA LYS A 130 2.59 -15.49 6.85
C LYS A 130 3.69 -15.95 5.89
N GLU A 131 4.16 -17.19 6.02
CA GLU A 131 5.21 -17.72 5.14
C GLU A 131 4.70 -17.96 3.71
N ALA A 132 3.45 -18.40 3.55
CA ALA A 132 2.85 -18.58 2.23
C ALA A 132 2.61 -17.25 1.50
N GLU A 133 2.18 -16.22 2.22
CA GLU A 133 2.08 -14.84 1.71
C GLU A 133 3.45 -14.35 1.23
N ARG A 134 4.49 -14.54 2.04
CA ARG A 134 5.86 -14.18 1.66
C ARG A 134 6.32 -14.92 0.40
N LEU A 135 5.99 -16.21 0.28
CA LEU A 135 6.36 -17.03 -0.89
C LEU A 135 5.65 -16.57 -2.16
N ILE A 136 4.33 -16.33 -2.12
CA ILE A 136 3.59 -15.84 -3.29
C ILE A 136 4.13 -14.48 -3.73
N LEU A 137 4.29 -13.54 -2.79
CA LEU A 137 4.77 -12.20 -3.13
C LEU A 137 6.19 -12.23 -3.72
N TRP A 138 7.05 -13.16 -3.27
CA TRP A 138 8.37 -13.36 -3.88
C TRP A 138 8.30 -13.96 -5.29
N ALA A 139 7.32 -14.83 -5.57
CA ALA A 139 7.20 -15.52 -6.85
C ALA A 139 6.63 -14.65 -7.98
N ILE A 140 5.85 -13.61 -7.63
CA ILE A 140 5.09 -12.80 -8.60
C ILE A 140 5.66 -11.38 -8.81
N VAL A 141 6.69 -10.99 -8.06
CA VAL A 141 7.41 -9.71 -8.13
C VAL A 141 8.78 -9.92 -8.73
#